data_AF-A0A9J6QZY5-F1
#
_entry.id   AF-A0A9J6QZY5-F1
#
_cell.length_a   1.000
_cell.length_b   1.000
_cell.length_c   1.000
_cell.angle_alpha   90.00
_cell.angle_beta   90.00
_cell.angle_gamma   90.00
#
_symmetry.space_group_name_H-M   'P 1'
#
loop_
_entity.id
_entity.type
_entity.pdbx_description
1 polymer ?
#
loop_
_entity_poly.entity_id
_entity_poly.type
_entity_poly.pdbx_seq_one_letter_code
_entity_poly.pdbx_strand_id
1 'polypeptide(L)' 'FNVRENETQKESILDIKAETEQGELLDLEIHLLYDADFIHRNIYYHGGMITQALESGEEYVKIKKTISIFIVDFCL' A
#
# COMPACT_ATOMS: atom_id res chain seq x y z
N PHE A 1 -6.63 -3.98 5.03
CA PHE A 1 -7.76 -3.88 4.09
C PHE A 1 -8.11 -2.41 4.00
N ASN A 2 -8.13 -1.79 2.81
CA ASN A 2 -8.76 -0.47 2.68
C ASN A 2 -10.22 -0.72 2.35
N VAL A 3 -11.03 -0.88 3.40
CA VAL A 3 -12.48 -0.84 3.26
C VAL A 3 -12.83 0.58 2.82
N ARG A 4 -13.64 0.72 1.77
CA ARG A 4 -14.12 2.00 1.25
C ARG A 4 -14.58 2.91 2.40
N GLU A 5 -13.92 4.05 2.60
CA GLU A 5 -14.36 5.07 3.57
C GLU A 5 -15.34 6.06 2.95
N ASN A 6 -15.33 6.23 1.61
CA ASN A 6 -16.25 7.08 0.86
C ASN A 6 -16.54 6.53 -0.54
N GLU A 7 -17.67 6.95 -1.14
CA GLU A 7 -18.16 6.44 -2.44
C GLU A 7 -17.17 6.63 -3.61
N THR A 8 -16.31 7.65 -3.52
CA THR A 8 -15.27 7.97 -4.52
C THR A 8 -14.00 7.14 -4.39
N GLN A 9 -13.78 6.47 -3.25
CA GLN A 9 -12.59 5.66 -3.05
C GLN A 9 -12.79 4.32 -3.77
N LYS A 10 -11.94 3.97 -4.73
CA LYS A 10 -11.95 2.62 -5.30
C LYS A 10 -11.48 1.65 -4.21
N GLU A 11 -12.17 0.53 -4.02
CA GLU A 11 -11.64 -0.54 -3.18
C GLU A 11 -10.36 -1.05 -3.83
N SER A 12 -9.21 -0.80 -3.19
CA SER A 12 -7.97 -1.48 -3.53
C SER A 12 -7.94 -2.73 -2.68
N ILE A 13 -8.32 -3.85 -3.30
CA ILE A 13 -8.06 -5.15 -2.71
C ILE A 13 -6.57 -5.37 -2.90
N LEU A 14 -5.82 -5.30 -1.80
CA LEU A 14 -4.40 -5.66 -1.79
C LEU A 14 -4.29 -7.14 -2.12
N ASP A 15 -3.53 -7.48 -3.17
CA ASP A 15 -3.42 -8.85 -3.62
C ASP A 15 -2.76 -9.73 -2.54
N ILE A 16 -1.60 -9.31 -2.03
CA ILE A 16 -0.91 -10.02 -0.94
C ILE A 16 -0.30 -9.03 0.06
N LYS A 17 -0.63 -9.21 1.34
CA LYS A 17 0.09 -8.60 2.46
C LYS A 17 0.92 -9.65 3.18
N ALA A 18 2.16 -9.32 3.48
CA ALA A 18 3.04 -10.17 4.27
C ALA A 18 3.85 -9.35 5.28
N GLU A 19 4.45 -10.04 6.25
CA GLU A 19 5.40 -9.46 7.20
C GLU A 19 6.65 -10.33 7.16
N THR A 20 7.83 -9.71 7.04
CA THR A 20 9.10 -10.45 7.12
C THR A 20 9.36 -10.91 8.54
N GLU A 21 10.28 -11.86 8.73
CA GLU A 21 10.71 -12.28 10.08
C GLU A 21 11.31 -11.13 10.89
N GLN A 22 11.74 -10.05 10.23
CA GLN A 22 12.28 -8.84 10.85
C GLN A 22 11.20 -7.78 11.15
N GLY A 23 9.93 -8.06 10.84
CA GLY A 23 8.80 -7.17 11.11
C GLY A 23 8.55 -6.09 10.05
N GLU A 24 9.16 -6.21 8.86
CA GLU A 24 8.91 -5.29 7.75
C GLU A 24 7.60 -5.66 7.06
N LEU A 25 6.79 -4.66 6.72
CA LEU A 25 5.51 -4.86 6.04
C LEU A 25 5.74 -4.94 4.53
N LEU A 26 5.27 -6.01 3.91
CA LEU A 26 5.32 -6.24 2.47
C LEU A 26 3.92 -6.07 1.87
N ASP A 27 3.89 -5.32 0.78
CA ASP A 27 2.72 -5.08 -0.04
C ASP A 27 3.02 -5.49 -1.48
N LEU A 28 2.31 -6.48 -1.99
CA LEU A 28 2.49 -7.04 -3.33
C LEU A 28 1.23 -6.77 -4.14
N GLU A 29 1.40 -6.11 -5.28
CA GLU A 29 0.33 -5.65 -6.16
C GLU A 29 0.61 -6.06 -7.61
N ILE A 30 -0.36 -6.68 -8.29
CA ILE A 30 -0.23 -7.15 -9.67
C ILE A 30 -1.18 -6.37 -10.58
N HIS A 31 -0.64 -5.70 -11.60
CA HIS A 31 -1.44 -4.93 -12.54
C HIS A 31 -1.13 -5.29 -14.01
N LEU A 32 -2.14 -5.80 -14.72
CA LEU A 32 -2.02 -6.19 -16.14
C LEU A 32 -2.40 -5.07 -17.11
N LEU A 33 -3.13 -4.05 -16.64
CA LEU A 33 -3.61 -2.96 -17.47
C LEU A 33 -2.96 -1.65 -17.05
N TYR A 34 -2.52 -0.87 -18.03
CA TYR A 34 -2.01 0.46 -17.80
C TYR A 34 -3.09 1.38 -17.24
N ASP A 35 -2.69 2.20 -16.28
CA ASP A 35 -3.49 3.26 -15.69
C ASP A 35 -2.62 4.50 -15.56
N ALA A 36 -3.07 5.64 -16.12
CA ALA A 36 -2.31 6.89 -16.10
C ALA A 36 -2.05 7.39 -14.67
N ASP A 37 -2.91 7.03 -13.72
CA ASP A 37 -2.77 7.40 -12.31
C ASP A 37 -2.08 6.31 -11.49
N PHE A 38 -1.52 5.27 -12.12
CA PHE A 38 -0.91 4.13 -11.44
C PHE A 38 0.11 4.57 -10.39
N ILE A 39 1.10 5.40 -10.76
CA ILE A 39 2.15 5.83 -9.82
C ILE A 39 1.55 6.66 -8.68
N HIS A 40 0.73 7.67 -8.99
CA HIS A 40 0.15 8.58 -8.00
C HIS A 40 -0.73 7.84 -6.99
N ARG A 41 -1.58 6.93 -7.48
CA ARG A 41 -2.50 6.16 -6.65
C ARG A 41 -1.74 5.20 -5.73
N ASN A 42 -0.74 4.51 -6.25
CA ASN A 42 0.04 3.56 -5.45
C ASN A 42 0.88 4.26 -4.37
N ILE A 43 1.46 5.43 -4.66
CA ILE A 43 2.14 6.24 -3.64
C ILE A 43 1.17 6.69 -2.54
N TYR A 44 -0.04 7.12 -2.93
CA TYR A 44 -1.07 7.52 -1.97
C TYR A 44 -1.45 6.38 -1.02
N TYR A 45 -1.69 5.17 -1.56
CA TYR A 45 -2.02 4.02 -0.73
C TYR A 45 -0.85 3.52 0.11
N HIS A 46 0.38 3.59 -0.40
CA HIS A 46 1.58 3.27 0.37
C HIS A 46 1.71 4.17 1.61
N GLY A 47 1.47 5.46 1.45
CA GLY A 47 1.41 6.41 2.58
C GLY A 47 0.32 6.02 3.59
N GLY A 48 -0.86 5.63 3.12
CA GLY A 48 -1.95 5.12 3.96
C GLY A 48 -1.58 3.86 4.74
N MET A 49 -0.79 2.94 4.16
CA MET A 49 -0.33 1.75 4.87
C MET A 49 0.65 2.09 6.00
N ILE A 50 1.55 3.05 5.77
CA ILE A 50 2.48 3.53 6.80
C ILE A 50 1.71 4.15 7.97
N THR A 51 0.70 4.97 7.68
CA THR A 51 -0.09 5.64 8.73
C THR A 51 -1.00 4.67 9.48
N GLN A 52 -1.58 3.66 8.81
CA GLN A 52 -2.39 2.63 9.47
C GLN A 52 -1.57 1.73 10.40
N ALA A 53 -0.26 1.62 10.18
CA ALA A 53 0.64 0.86 11.05
C ALA A 53 1.00 1.61 12.34
N LEU A 54 0.60 2.88 12.47
CA LEU A 54 0.83 3.71 13.66
C LEU A 54 -0.45 3.96 14.43
N GLU A 55 -0.35 3.94 15.76
CA GLU A 55 -1.45 4.36 16.63
C GLU A 55 -1.37 5.87 16.96
N SER A 56 -2.51 6.47 17.30
CA SER A 56 -2.56 7.88 17.69
C SER A 56 -1.73 8.14 18.95
N GLY A 57 -0.79 9.08 18.87
CA GLY A 57 0.14 9.41 19.96
C GLY A 57 1.40 8.54 20.00
N GLU A 58 1.58 7.62 19.05
CA GLU A 58 2.77 6.80 18.95
C GLU A 58 3.97 7.56 18.37
N GLU A 59 5.16 7.28 18.87
CA GLU A 59 6.39 7.89 18.37
C GLU A 59 6.73 7.37 16.96
N TYR A 60 7.02 8.29 16.03
CA TYR A 60 7.35 7.94 14.64
C TYR A 60 8.55 7.01 14.46
N VAL A 61 9.42 6.87 15.48
CA VAL A 61 10.52 5.90 15.48
C VAL A 61 10.03 4.45 15.39
N LYS A 62 8.77 4.20 15.76
CA LYS A 62 8.14 2.87 15.71
C LYS A 62 7.51 2.53 14.36
N ILE A 63 7.58 3.43 13.38
CA ILE A 63 7.14 3.13 12.01
C ILE A 63 7.85 1.88 11.53
N LYS A 64 7.08 0.84 11.23
CA LYS A 64 7.59 -0.34 10.54
C LYS A 64 8.02 0.05 9.14
N LYS A 65 9.18 -0.45 8.72
CA LYS A 65 9.62 -0.32 7.34
C LYS A 65 8.60 -1.05 6.45
N THR A 66 8.06 -0.33 5.48
CA THR A 66 7.05 -0.83 4.54
C THR A 66 7.64 -0.86 3.14
N ILE A 67 7.48 -1.97 2.43
CA ILE A 67 8.01 -2.20 1.09
C ILE A 67 6.83 -2.58 0.19
N SER A 68 6.59 -1.79 -0.85
CA SER A 68 5.62 -2.12 -1.91
C SER A 68 6.35 -2.63 -3.15
N ILE A 69 5.88 -3.75 -3.70
CA ILE A 69 6.41 -4.41 -4.89
C ILE A 69 5.27 -4.49 -5.91
N PHE A 70 5.50 -3.88 -7.07
CA PHE A 70 4.55 -3.85 -8.17
C PHE A 70 5.01 -4.76 -9.31
N ILE A 71 4.19 -5.75 -9.66
CA ILE A 71 4.40 -6.58 -10.84
C ILE A 71 3.46 -6.07 -11.93
N VAL A 72 4.03 -5.54 -13.03
CA VAL A 72 3.27 -4.89 -14.09
C VAL A 72 3.53 -5.52 -15.46
N ASP A 73 2.48 -5.58 -16.29
CA ASP A 73 2.56 -6.01 -17.71
C ASP A 73 2.29 -4.82 -18.66
N PHE A 74 2.84 -3.66 -18.30
CA PHE A 74 2.79 -2.45 -19.13
C PHE A 74 4.06 -1.61 -18.93
N CYS A 75 4.31 -0.71 -19.87
CA CYS A 75 5.36 0.29 -19.72
C CYS A 75 4.85 1.43 -18.85
N LEU A 76 5.67 1.81 -17.86
CA LEU A 76 5.44 2.97 -16.99
C LEU A 76 5.76 4.29 -17.70
#